data_AF-A0A7L7MFM6-F1
#
_entry.id   AF-A0A7L7MFM6-F1
#
_cell.length_a   1.000
_cell.length_b   1.000
_cell.length_c   1.000
_cell.angle_alpha   90.00
_cell.angle_beta   90.00
_cell.angle_gamma   90.00
#
_symmetry.space_group_name_H-M   'P 1'
#
loop_
_entity.id
_entity.type
_entity.pdbx_description
1 polymer ?
#
loop_
_entity_poly.entity_id
_entity_poly.type
_entity_poly.pdbx_seq_one_letter_code
_entity_poly.pdbx_strand_id
1 'polypeptide(L)'
;MVQYVGVHGANRHSGAQLPPEEEGLAAAVEEARAGDELAFRRVYRIVHPRLLAYVRTLVGGPDAEDVTSEAWLQIARDLHRFRGDADGFRGWTARIARNRALDHLRQVGRSPLPGGDESDLLEMADGTDTADEALDALATTDVVALIAELPRDQAEAVLLRVVVGLDATSTARVLGKRSGAVRMAAHRGLKRLAGRLEARWPRTAGTRTVKDDS
;
A
#
# COMPACT_ATOMS: atom_id res chain seq x y z
N MET A 1 -24.55 -40.48 7.36
CA MET A 1 -25.23 -39.57 6.42
C MET A 1 -25.27 -38.20 7.09
N VAL A 2 -24.27 -37.36 6.82
CA VAL A 2 -24.04 -36.09 7.54
C VAL A 2 -24.78 -34.97 6.83
N GLN A 3 -25.65 -34.27 7.56
CA GLN A 3 -26.39 -33.10 7.10
C GLN A 3 -25.45 -31.90 7.00
N TYR A 4 -25.43 -31.24 5.84
CA TYR A 4 -24.72 -29.97 5.64
C TYR A 4 -25.70 -28.82 5.88
N VAL A 5 -25.50 -28.10 6.99
CA VAL A 5 -26.19 -26.84 7.30
C VAL A 5 -25.57 -25.74 6.45
N GLY A 6 -26.40 -25.05 5.68
CA GLY A 6 -26.00 -23.92 4.85
C GLY A 6 -25.52 -22.75 5.70
N VAL A 7 -24.33 -22.24 5.38
CA VAL A 7 -23.85 -20.95 5.88
C VAL A 7 -24.05 -19.92 4.77
N HIS A 8 -25.18 -19.22 4.83
CA HIS A 8 -25.42 -17.98 4.11
C HIS A 8 -24.72 -16.84 4.86
N GLY A 9 -23.75 -16.23 4.19
CA GLY A 9 -23.05 -15.03 4.66
C GLY A 9 -22.44 -14.26 3.49
N ALA A 10 -23.16 -14.20 2.36
CA ALA A 10 -22.84 -13.29 1.27
C ALA A 10 -23.17 -11.86 1.72
N ASN A 11 -22.21 -11.16 2.32
CA ASN A 11 -22.33 -9.73 2.50
C ASN A 11 -22.01 -9.04 1.17
N ARG A 12 -23.03 -8.98 0.33
CA ARG A 12 -23.10 -8.22 -0.91
C ARG A 12 -22.78 -6.76 -0.62
N HIS A 13 -21.58 -6.33 -0.99
CA HIS A 13 -21.33 -4.92 -1.28
C HIS A 13 -22.04 -4.65 -2.62
N SER A 14 -23.32 -4.32 -2.50
CA SER A 14 -24.22 -4.00 -3.59
C SER A 14 -23.81 -2.66 -4.21
N GLY A 15 -23.39 -2.67 -5.48
CA GLY A 15 -23.53 -1.52 -6.37
C GLY A 15 -22.43 -0.45 -6.38
N ALA A 16 -21.24 -0.70 -5.83
CA ALA A 16 -20.10 0.17 -6.12
C ALA A 16 -19.48 -0.31 -7.44
N GLN A 17 -19.69 0.44 -8.52
CA GLN A 17 -18.89 0.28 -9.72
C GLN A 17 -17.44 0.46 -9.29
N LEU A 18 -16.63 -0.61 -9.39
CA LEU A 18 -15.23 -0.54 -9.04
C LEU A 18 -14.62 0.61 -9.85
N PRO A 19 -13.73 1.43 -9.27
CA PRO A 19 -13.07 2.47 -10.03
C PRO A 19 -12.47 1.85 -11.31
N PRO A 20 -12.57 2.50 -12.47
CA PRO A 20 -12.26 1.90 -13.78
C PRO A 20 -10.84 1.31 -13.87
N GLU A 21 -9.93 1.74 -13.00
CA GLU A 21 -8.59 1.18 -12.83
C GLU A 21 -8.57 -0.27 -12.27
N GLU A 22 -9.51 -0.64 -11.39
CA GLU A 22 -9.59 -1.97 -10.77
C GLU A 22 -10.21 -3.01 -11.70
N GLU A 23 -11.30 -2.64 -12.37
CA GLU A 23 -11.95 -3.51 -13.37
C GLU A 23 -11.00 -3.78 -14.55
N GLY A 24 -10.23 -2.76 -14.96
CA GLY A 24 -9.20 -2.90 -15.97
C GLY A 24 -8.01 -3.77 -15.54
N LEU A 25 -7.64 -3.76 -14.27
CA LEU A 25 -6.53 -4.59 -13.77
C LEU A 25 -6.92 -6.08 -13.69
N ALA A 26 -8.09 -6.39 -13.15
CA ALA A 26 -8.54 -7.78 -13.01
C ALA A 26 -8.62 -8.49 -14.38
N ALA A 27 -9.24 -7.84 -15.36
CA ALA A 27 -9.32 -8.36 -16.72
C ALA A 27 -7.93 -8.53 -17.35
N ALA A 28 -7.06 -7.53 -17.23
CA ALA A 28 -5.70 -7.60 -17.76
C ALA A 28 -4.85 -8.71 -17.11
N VAL A 29 -5.06 -9.00 -15.82
CA VAL A 29 -4.37 -10.10 -15.13
C VAL A 29 -4.84 -11.45 -15.68
N GLU A 30 -6.14 -11.66 -15.88
CA GLU A 30 -6.65 -12.92 -16.45
C GLU A 30 -6.15 -13.17 -17.88
N GLU A 31 -6.18 -12.14 -18.73
CA GLU A 31 -5.62 -12.22 -20.09
C GLU A 31 -4.11 -12.50 -20.07
N ALA A 32 -3.35 -11.78 -19.23
CA ALA A 32 -1.91 -11.97 -19.10
C ALA A 32 -1.55 -13.37 -18.57
N ARG A 33 -2.37 -13.94 -17.68
CA ARG A 33 -2.22 -15.32 -17.20
C ARG A 33 -2.42 -16.34 -18.31
N ALA A 34 -3.22 -16.03 -19.32
CA ALA A 34 -3.40 -16.86 -20.51
C ALA A 34 -2.27 -16.70 -21.56
N GLY A 35 -1.28 -15.84 -21.29
CA GLY A 35 -0.13 -15.62 -22.16
C GLY A 35 -0.26 -14.40 -23.08
N ASP A 36 -1.28 -13.55 -22.91
CA ASP A 36 -1.40 -12.32 -23.69
C ASP A 36 -0.34 -11.27 -23.24
N GLU A 37 0.63 -11.03 -24.11
CA GLU A 37 1.71 -10.05 -23.87
C GLU A 37 1.21 -8.61 -23.77
N LEU A 38 0.18 -8.23 -24.53
CA LEU A 38 -0.39 -6.88 -24.48
C LEU A 38 -1.12 -6.66 -23.17
N ALA A 39 -1.82 -7.68 -22.68
CA ALA A 39 -2.41 -7.67 -21.35
C ALA A 39 -1.35 -7.56 -20.26
N PHE A 40 -0.24 -8.31 -20.37
CA PHE A 40 0.87 -8.18 -19.42
C PHE A 40 1.44 -6.76 -19.40
N ARG A 41 1.59 -6.10 -20.56
CA ARG A 41 2.01 -4.68 -20.62
C ARG A 41 1.00 -3.74 -19.96
N ARG A 42 -0.30 -4.02 -20.02
CA ARG A 42 -1.33 -3.25 -19.28
C ARG A 42 -1.15 -3.44 -17.77
N VAL A 43 -1.01 -4.68 -17.31
CA VAL A 43 -0.73 -5.01 -15.90
C VAL A 43 0.53 -4.25 -15.41
N TYR A 44 1.61 -4.32 -16.18
CA TYR A 44 2.85 -3.61 -15.86
C TYR A 44 2.62 -2.11 -15.72
N ARG A 45 1.97 -1.45 -16.69
CA ARG A 45 1.70 0.00 -16.63
C ARG A 45 0.85 0.41 -15.43
N ILE A 46 -0.12 -0.42 -15.03
CA ILE A 46 -1.02 -0.14 -13.89
C ILE A 46 -0.29 -0.29 -12.55
N VAL A 47 0.56 -1.31 -12.42
CA VAL A 47 1.14 -1.72 -11.12
C VAL A 47 2.54 -1.15 -10.89
N HIS A 48 3.35 -1.02 -11.94
CA HIS A 48 4.77 -0.66 -11.83
C HIS A 48 5.01 0.67 -11.10
N PRO A 49 4.32 1.78 -11.39
CA PRO A 49 4.61 3.06 -10.72
C PRO A 49 4.45 2.98 -9.19
N ARG A 50 3.37 2.33 -8.73
CA ARG A 50 3.06 2.14 -7.30
C ARG A 50 4.04 1.16 -6.65
N LEU A 51 4.38 0.07 -7.34
CA LEU A 51 5.34 -0.92 -6.87
C LEU A 51 6.76 -0.33 -6.73
N LEU A 52 7.18 0.47 -7.71
CA LEU A 52 8.47 1.15 -7.71
C LEU A 52 8.54 2.19 -6.59
N ALA A 53 7.48 2.96 -6.36
CA ALA A 53 7.41 3.88 -5.23
C ALA A 53 7.58 3.15 -3.89
N TYR A 54 6.90 2.01 -3.72
CA TYR A 54 7.04 1.17 -2.53
C TYR A 54 8.48 0.66 -2.33
N VAL A 55 9.10 0.09 -3.37
CA VAL A 55 10.48 -0.41 -3.30
C VAL A 55 11.47 0.72 -3.03
N ARG A 56 11.32 1.88 -3.70
CA ARG A 56 12.16 3.08 -3.49
C ARG A 56 12.18 3.52 -2.03
N THR A 57 11.06 3.45 -1.33
CA THR A 57 11.04 3.77 0.10
C THR A 57 11.77 2.72 0.96
N LEU A 58 11.76 1.46 0.57
CA LEU A 58 12.42 0.39 1.33
C LEU A 58 13.94 0.38 1.17
N VAL A 59 14.44 0.50 -0.06
CA VAL A 59 15.87 0.32 -0.37
C VAL A 59 16.61 1.61 -0.68
N GLY A 60 15.89 2.72 -0.89
CA GLY A 60 16.44 3.99 -1.36
C GLY A 60 16.48 4.09 -2.89
N GLY A 61 16.76 5.30 -3.40
CA GLY A 61 16.68 5.62 -4.83
C GLY A 61 17.57 4.79 -5.77
N PRO A 62 18.88 4.63 -5.51
CA PRO A 62 19.82 4.03 -6.46
C PRO A 62 19.51 2.58 -6.82
N ASP A 63 19.08 1.78 -5.84
CA ASP A 63 18.95 0.32 -5.99
C ASP A 63 17.51 -0.10 -6.36
N ALA A 64 16.55 0.83 -6.31
CA ALA A 64 15.14 0.47 -6.39
C ALA A 64 14.70 -0.03 -7.76
N GLU A 65 15.28 0.49 -8.84
CA GLU A 65 14.92 0.05 -10.19
C GLU A 65 15.39 -1.38 -10.44
N ASP A 66 16.58 -1.74 -9.96
CA ASP A 66 17.12 -3.09 -10.07
C ASP A 66 16.30 -4.08 -9.25
N VAL A 67 16.03 -3.75 -7.97
CA VAL A 67 15.20 -4.59 -7.09
C VAL A 67 13.78 -4.76 -7.64
N THR A 68 13.21 -3.70 -8.21
CA THR A 68 11.87 -3.75 -8.84
C THR A 68 11.90 -4.60 -10.12
N SER A 69 12.97 -4.53 -10.90
CA SER A 69 13.16 -5.35 -12.10
C SER A 69 13.23 -6.84 -11.75
N GLU A 70 14.00 -7.20 -10.71
CA GLU A 70 14.05 -8.58 -10.21
C GLU A 70 12.70 -9.08 -9.69
N ALA A 71 11.93 -8.21 -9.03
CA ALA A 71 10.58 -8.52 -8.60
C ALA A 71 9.66 -8.80 -9.81
N TRP A 72 9.72 -7.97 -10.85
CA TRP A 72 8.97 -8.18 -12.09
C TRP A 72 9.35 -9.46 -12.83
N LEU A 73 10.63 -9.83 -12.83
CA LEU A 73 11.08 -11.12 -13.38
C LEU A 73 10.43 -12.29 -12.64
N GLN A 74 10.33 -12.24 -11.31
CA GLN A 74 9.59 -13.27 -10.57
C GLN A 74 8.10 -13.21 -10.87
N ILE A 75 7.50 -12.03 -10.85
CA ILE A 75 6.06 -11.85 -11.13
C ILE A 75 5.71 -12.46 -12.48
N ALA A 76 6.48 -12.18 -13.53
CA ALA A 76 6.28 -12.74 -14.85
C ALA A 76 6.36 -14.28 -14.85
N ARG A 77 7.37 -14.86 -14.18
CA ARG A 77 7.53 -16.32 -14.06
C ARG A 77 6.37 -16.98 -13.34
N ASP A 78 5.91 -16.38 -12.25
CA ASP A 78 4.93 -17.00 -11.34
C ASP A 78 3.47 -16.61 -11.67
N LEU A 79 3.25 -15.67 -12.60
CA LEU A 79 1.93 -15.12 -12.94
C LEU A 79 0.88 -16.20 -13.23
N HIS A 80 1.25 -17.23 -13.98
CA HIS A 80 0.37 -18.34 -14.34
C HIS A 80 -0.26 -19.07 -13.13
N ARG A 81 0.38 -18.99 -11.95
CA ARG A 81 -0.07 -19.62 -10.69
C ARG A 81 -0.93 -18.69 -9.84
N PHE A 82 -0.91 -17.39 -10.10
CA PHE A 82 -1.68 -16.44 -9.33
C PHE A 82 -3.19 -16.73 -9.44
N ARG A 83 -3.91 -16.61 -8.33
CA ARG A 83 -5.37 -16.71 -8.25
C ARG A 83 -5.83 -15.64 -7.27
N GLY A 84 -6.78 -14.81 -7.70
CA GLY A 84 -7.31 -13.72 -6.88
C GLY A 84 -7.86 -12.59 -7.74
N ASP A 85 -8.36 -11.57 -7.07
CA ASP A 85 -8.83 -10.32 -7.64
C ASP A 85 -7.69 -9.29 -7.78
N ALA A 86 -8.04 -8.06 -8.18
CA ALA A 86 -7.10 -6.97 -8.36
C ALA A 86 -6.35 -6.60 -7.05
N ASP A 87 -7.05 -6.55 -5.91
CA ASP A 87 -6.43 -6.31 -4.60
C ASP A 87 -5.48 -7.45 -4.20
N GLY A 88 -5.90 -8.70 -4.40
CA GLY A 88 -5.07 -9.88 -4.22
C GLY A 88 -3.81 -9.85 -5.09
N PHE A 89 -3.91 -9.36 -6.33
CA PHE A 89 -2.77 -9.23 -7.24
C PHE A 89 -1.79 -8.16 -6.77
N ARG A 90 -2.30 -6.99 -6.36
CA ARG A 90 -1.49 -5.93 -5.75
C ARG A 90 -0.77 -6.43 -4.50
N GLY A 91 -1.46 -7.18 -3.65
CA GLY A 91 -0.88 -7.74 -2.43
C GLY A 91 0.19 -8.79 -2.72
N TRP A 92 -0.06 -9.65 -3.71
CA TRP A 92 0.90 -10.67 -4.14
C TRP A 92 2.17 -10.06 -4.74
N THR A 93 2.04 -9.08 -5.65
CA THR A 93 3.18 -8.37 -6.24
C THR A 93 3.95 -7.55 -5.20
N ALA A 94 3.26 -6.85 -4.29
CA ALA A 94 3.87 -6.12 -3.19
C ALA A 94 4.66 -7.03 -2.24
N ARG A 95 4.15 -8.24 -1.95
CA ARG A 95 4.88 -9.24 -1.15
C ARG A 95 6.16 -9.70 -1.85
N ILE A 96 6.11 -9.99 -3.15
CA ILE A 96 7.30 -10.37 -3.92
C ILE A 96 8.34 -9.24 -3.87
N ALA A 97 7.92 -8.01 -4.14
CA ALA A 97 8.80 -6.83 -4.14
C ALA A 97 9.41 -6.56 -2.75
N ARG A 98 8.61 -6.68 -1.68
CA ARG A 98 9.08 -6.56 -0.30
C ARG A 98 10.14 -7.60 0.01
N ASN A 99 9.93 -8.86 -0.36
CA ASN A 99 10.91 -9.92 -0.13
C ASN A 99 12.23 -9.63 -0.85
N ARG A 100 12.16 -9.22 -2.13
CA ARG A 100 13.36 -8.79 -2.89
C ARG A 100 14.09 -7.63 -2.24
N ALA A 101 13.36 -6.60 -1.82
CA ALA A 101 13.94 -5.46 -1.13
C ALA A 101 14.68 -5.87 0.15
N LEU A 102 14.09 -6.75 0.96
CA LEU A 102 14.71 -7.22 2.20
C LEU A 102 15.91 -8.13 1.93
N ASP A 103 15.85 -8.98 0.91
CA ASP A 103 16.98 -9.80 0.50
C ASP A 103 18.14 -8.94 0.02
N HIS A 104 17.87 -7.92 -0.81
CA HIS A 104 18.86 -6.95 -1.26
C HIS A 104 19.52 -6.22 -0.09
N LEU A 105 18.73 -5.66 0.83
CA LEU A 105 19.25 -4.95 2.02
C LEU A 105 20.16 -5.83 2.88
N ARG A 106 19.80 -7.11 3.05
CA ARG A 106 20.64 -8.08 3.75
C ARG A 106 21.96 -8.32 3.02
N GLN A 107 21.94 -8.42 1.70
CA GLN A 107 23.14 -8.64 0.88
C GLN A 107 24.11 -7.45 0.93
N VAL A 108 23.60 -6.22 0.87
CA VAL A 108 24.43 -5.00 0.91
C VAL A 108 24.80 -4.54 2.32
N GLY A 109 24.43 -5.31 3.36
CA GLY A 109 24.74 -5.00 4.76
C GLY A 109 24.05 -3.74 5.29
N ARG A 110 22.98 -3.27 4.64
CA ARG A 110 22.23 -2.08 5.07
C ARG A 110 21.04 -2.52 5.93
N SER A 111 20.85 -1.88 7.07
CA SER A 111 19.60 -2.02 7.80
C SER A 111 18.46 -1.42 6.97
N PRO A 112 17.28 -2.07 6.91
CA PRO A 112 16.05 -1.41 6.47
C PRO A 112 15.81 -0.10 7.24
N LEU A 113 14.83 0.69 6.75
CA LEU A 113 14.26 1.86 7.43
C LEU A 113 14.31 1.73 8.96
N PRO A 114 14.58 2.82 9.72
CA PRO A 114 14.72 2.76 11.17
C PRO A 114 13.61 1.93 11.80
N GLY A 115 14.00 0.89 12.55
CA GLY A 115 13.07 0.07 13.32
C GLY A 115 12.30 0.97 14.28
N GLY A 116 10.98 0.90 14.25
CA GLY A 116 10.16 1.55 15.26
C GLY A 116 10.31 0.81 16.57
N ASP A 117 10.43 1.56 17.67
CA ASP A 117 10.42 1.03 19.03
C ASP A 117 9.23 0.07 19.21
N GLU A 118 9.51 -1.18 19.60
CA GLU A 118 8.50 -2.25 19.76
C GLU A 118 7.65 -2.08 21.04
N SER A 119 7.87 -1.01 21.80
CA SER A 119 7.02 -0.61 22.91
C SER A 119 5.75 0.08 22.41
N ASP A 120 4.76 -0.71 21.97
CA ASP A 120 3.31 -0.46 22.15
C ASP A 120 2.49 -1.47 21.32
N LEU A 121 2.71 -2.76 21.57
CA LEU A 121 1.87 -3.85 21.05
C LEU A 121 0.79 -4.32 22.05
N LEU A 122 0.38 -3.45 22.98
CA LEU A 122 -0.70 -3.74 23.92
C LEU A 122 -1.90 -2.80 23.69
N GLU A 123 -3.03 -3.47 23.43
CA GLU A 123 -4.43 -3.05 23.61
C GLU A 123 -4.93 -1.78 22.88
N MET A 124 -5.79 -1.98 21.88
CA MET A 124 -7.25 -1.91 22.05
C MET A 124 -7.91 -2.18 20.68
N ALA A 125 -8.77 -3.20 20.66
CA ALA A 125 -9.73 -3.39 19.59
C ALA A 125 -11.00 -2.63 19.98
N ASP A 126 -11.16 -1.40 19.51
CA ASP A 126 -12.45 -0.85 19.11
C ASP A 126 -12.28 0.54 18.47
N GLY A 127 -12.99 0.79 17.36
CA GLY A 127 -13.02 2.06 16.65
C GLY A 127 -12.45 2.00 15.23
N THR A 128 -13.21 1.42 14.31
CA THR A 128 -12.77 1.06 12.94
C THR A 128 -12.94 2.17 11.89
N ASP A 129 -13.51 3.34 12.21
CA ASP A 129 -13.80 4.38 11.19
C ASP A 129 -12.66 5.38 10.96
N THR A 130 -11.92 5.77 11.99
CA THR A 130 -11.00 6.93 11.91
C THR A 130 -9.70 6.65 11.15
N ALA A 131 -9.32 5.38 10.99
CA ALA A 131 -8.10 5.00 10.29
C ALA A 131 -8.29 4.99 8.77
N ASP A 132 -9.47 4.57 8.29
CA ASP A 132 -9.78 4.54 6.86
C ASP A 132 -10.07 5.97 6.35
N GLU A 133 -10.75 6.83 7.12
CA GLU A 133 -10.96 8.25 6.78
C GLU A 133 -9.65 9.06 6.68
N ALA A 134 -8.64 8.75 7.50
CA ALA A 134 -7.36 9.43 7.48
C ALA A 134 -6.49 9.07 6.25
N LEU A 135 -6.78 7.94 5.59
CA LEU A 135 -5.98 7.40 4.48
C LEU A 135 -6.27 8.10 3.14
N ASP A 136 -7.44 8.73 2.99
CA ASP A 136 -7.88 9.32 1.72
C ASP A 136 -7.15 10.62 1.32
N ALA A 137 -6.28 11.16 2.17
CA ALA A 137 -5.80 12.54 2.04
C ALA A 137 -4.41 12.76 1.41
N LEU A 138 -3.77 11.80 0.75
CA LEU A 138 -2.37 11.98 0.29
C LEU A 138 -2.05 11.38 -1.09
N ALA A 139 -1.75 12.24 -2.08
CA ALA A 139 -1.13 11.83 -3.35
C ALA A 139 -0.35 12.97 -4.05
N THR A 140 0.94 13.15 -3.69
CA THR A 140 1.93 13.91 -4.49
C THR A 140 3.32 13.26 -4.36
N THR A 141 4.20 13.40 -5.36
CA THR A 141 5.58 12.88 -5.39
C THR A 141 6.42 13.23 -4.16
N ASP A 142 6.18 14.37 -3.51
CA ASP A 142 6.89 14.80 -2.29
C ASP A 142 6.55 13.95 -1.05
N VAL A 143 5.42 13.24 -1.07
CA VAL A 143 4.94 12.46 0.08
C VAL A 143 5.76 11.18 0.28
N VAL A 144 6.29 10.57 -0.79
CA VAL A 144 7.07 9.31 -0.71
C VAL A 144 8.37 9.51 0.06
N ALA A 145 9.04 10.65 -0.13
CA ALA A 145 10.25 10.99 0.62
C ALA A 145 9.96 11.20 2.11
N LEU A 146 8.84 11.87 2.44
CA LEU A 146 8.41 12.06 3.82
C LEU A 146 8.00 10.74 4.50
N ILE A 147 7.42 9.81 3.74
CA ILE A 147 7.10 8.46 4.25
C ILE A 147 8.37 7.68 4.59
N ALA A 148 9.45 7.84 3.81
CA ALA A 148 10.73 7.17 4.07
C ALA A 148 11.41 7.58 5.38
N GLU A 149 10.97 8.68 6.00
CA GLU A 149 11.45 9.12 7.31
C GLU A 149 10.60 8.62 8.49
N LEU A 150 9.52 7.88 8.22
CA LEU A 150 8.72 7.25 9.26
C LEU A 150 9.41 5.99 9.80
N PRO A 151 9.09 5.55 11.03
CA PRO A 151 9.42 4.20 11.46
C PRO A 151 8.91 3.18 10.45
N ARG A 152 9.73 2.16 10.18
CA ARG A 152 9.49 1.18 9.12
C ARG A 152 8.06 0.62 9.08
N ASP A 153 7.55 0.26 10.25
CA ASP A 153 6.22 -0.32 10.41
C ASP A 153 5.10 0.63 9.96
N GLN A 154 5.26 1.92 10.21
CA GLN A 154 4.32 2.97 9.81
C GLN A 154 4.47 3.25 8.31
N ALA A 155 5.72 3.35 7.82
CA ALA A 155 6.00 3.59 6.40
C ALA A 155 5.42 2.48 5.52
N GLU A 156 5.71 1.21 5.85
CA GLU A 156 5.23 0.05 5.11
C GLU A 156 3.69 -0.02 5.12
N ALA A 157 3.04 0.24 6.27
CA ALA A 157 1.58 0.25 6.36
C ALA A 157 0.94 1.37 5.53
N VAL A 158 1.48 2.59 5.59
CA VAL A 158 0.99 3.74 4.81
C VAL A 158 1.17 3.51 3.31
N LEU A 159 2.33 3.05 2.86
CA LEU A 159 2.58 2.81 1.43
C LEU A 159 1.66 1.74 0.86
N LEU A 160 1.49 0.63 1.57
CA LEU A 160 0.65 -0.46 1.10
C LEU A 160 -0.82 -0.03 1.03
N ARG A 161 -1.31 0.73 2.01
CA ARG A 161 -2.69 1.22 2.04
C ARG A 161 -2.96 2.35 1.05
N VAL A 162 -2.11 3.37 1.00
CA VAL A 162 -2.37 4.61 0.23
C VAL A 162 -1.80 4.54 -1.18
N VAL A 163 -0.57 4.06 -1.34
CA VAL A 163 0.13 4.09 -2.63
C VAL A 163 -0.18 2.85 -3.45
N VAL A 164 -0.07 1.67 -2.83
CA VAL A 164 -0.39 0.40 -3.51
C VAL A 164 -1.91 0.19 -3.60
N GLY A 165 -2.68 0.74 -2.66
CA GLY A 165 -4.14 0.67 -2.64
C GLY A 165 -4.67 -0.65 -2.09
N LEU A 166 -3.97 -1.26 -1.12
CA LEU A 166 -4.43 -2.48 -0.47
C LEU A 166 -5.41 -2.18 0.64
N ASP A 167 -6.32 -3.10 0.92
CA ASP A 167 -7.08 -3.09 2.16
C ASP A 167 -6.22 -3.47 3.39
N ALA A 168 -6.77 -3.35 4.60
CA ALA A 168 -6.03 -3.64 5.85
C ALA A 168 -5.70 -5.13 6.01
N THR A 169 -6.56 -6.01 5.50
CA THR A 169 -6.40 -7.46 5.57
C THR A 169 -5.32 -7.95 4.61
N SER A 170 -5.31 -7.44 3.39
CA SER A 170 -4.29 -7.67 2.36
C SER A 170 -2.94 -7.10 2.77
N THR A 171 -2.91 -5.87 3.29
CA THR A 171 -1.70 -5.28 3.87
C THR A 171 -1.15 -6.13 5.02
N ALA A 172 -2.01 -6.59 5.93
CA ALA A 172 -1.63 -7.46 7.04
C ALA A 172 -0.99 -8.77 6.56
N ARG A 173 -1.53 -9.38 5.49
CA ARG A 173 -0.93 -10.54 4.84
C ARG A 173 0.46 -10.21 4.29
N VAL A 174 0.64 -9.09 3.59
CA VAL A 174 1.96 -8.68 3.06
C VAL A 174 2.99 -8.49 4.18
N LEU A 175 2.58 -7.87 5.28
CA LEU A 175 3.47 -7.52 6.41
C LEU A 175 3.68 -8.65 7.42
N GLY A 176 2.87 -9.72 7.38
CA GLY A 176 2.88 -10.77 8.39
C GLY A 176 2.36 -10.29 9.75
N LYS A 177 1.33 -9.43 9.75
CA LYS A 177 0.76 -8.78 10.95
C LYS A 177 -0.73 -9.03 11.07
N ARG A 178 -1.32 -8.58 12.19
CA ARG A 178 -2.78 -8.51 12.37
C ARG A 178 -3.34 -7.26 11.68
N SER A 179 -4.54 -7.34 11.09
CA SER A 179 -5.19 -6.21 10.41
C SER A 179 -5.40 -4.99 11.34
N GLY A 180 -5.72 -5.21 12.62
CA GLY A 180 -5.77 -4.13 13.61
C GLY A 180 -4.43 -3.42 13.81
N ALA A 181 -3.32 -4.16 13.86
CA ALA A 181 -1.98 -3.58 13.98
C ALA A 181 -1.61 -2.74 12.74
N VAL A 182 -2.04 -3.17 11.54
CA VAL A 182 -1.88 -2.39 10.32
C VAL A 182 -2.63 -1.07 10.37
N ARG A 183 -3.92 -1.08 10.76
CA ARG A 183 -4.73 0.15 10.87
C ARG A 183 -4.08 1.15 11.81
N MET A 184 -3.65 0.69 12.99
CA MET A 184 -2.95 1.55 13.95
C MET A 184 -1.63 2.11 13.39
N ALA A 185 -0.81 1.27 12.75
CA ALA A 185 0.45 1.71 12.17
C ALA A 185 0.24 2.74 11.05
N ALA A 186 -0.75 2.51 10.18
CA ALA A 186 -1.12 3.43 9.11
C ALA A 186 -1.61 4.77 9.68
N HIS A 187 -2.57 4.76 10.62
CA HIS A 187 -3.08 5.96 11.26
C HIS A 187 -1.95 6.78 11.94
N ARG A 188 -1.07 6.13 12.70
CA ARG A 188 0.08 6.81 13.32
C ARG A 188 1.04 7.40 12.30
N GLY A 189 1.30 6.67 11.20
CA GLY A 189 2.11 7.16 10.09
C GLY A 189 1.54 8.42 9.46
N LEU A 190 0.25 8.40 9.12
CA LEU A 190 -0.47 9.56 8.55
C LEU A 190 -0.49 10.75 9.49
N LYS A 191 -0.77 10.54 10.78
CA LYS A 191 -0.76 11.60 11.80
C LYS A 191 0.62 12.27 11.90
N ARG A 192 1.70 11.47 11.84
CA ARG A 192 3.08 11.98 11.83
C ARG A 192 3.41 12.73 10.54
N LEU A 193 2.94 12.25 9.38
CA LEU A 193 3.09 12.97 8.10
C LEU A 193 2.36 14.30 8.11
N ALA A 194 1.11 14.33 8.58
CA ALA A 194 0.32 15.55 8.70
C ALA A 194 1.01 16.61 9.55
N GLY A 195 1.53 16.23 10.73
CA GLY A 195 2.29 17.15 11.58
C GLY A 195 3.57 17.69 10.92
N ARG A 196 4.27 16.87 10.11
CA ARG A 196 5.46 17.32 9.37
C ARG A 196 5.12 18.24 8.20
N LEU A 197 4.03 17.95 7.50
CA LEU A 197 3.53 18.80 6.42
C LEU A 197 3.11 20.16 6.96
N GLU A 198 2.42 20.23 8.10
CA GLU A 198 2.04 21.49 8.75
C GLU A 198 3.27 22.30 9.23
N ALA A 199 4.32 21.63 9.71
CA ALA A 199 5.57 22.30 10.08
C ALA A 199 6.35 22.82 8.86
N ARG A 200 6.30 22.10 7.72
CA ARG A 200 7.03 22.46 6.49
C ARG A 200 6.27 23.43 5.59
N TRP A 201 4.94 23.44 5.71
CA TRP A 201 4.03 24.37 5.05
C TRP A 201 2.99 24.85 6.07
N PRO A 202 3.35 25.79 6.95
CA PRO A 202 2.37 26.42 7.84
C PRO A 202 1.29 26.97 6.93
N ARG A 203 0.03 26.53 7.10
CA ARG A 203 -1.10 27.06 6.33
C ARG A 203 -1.05 28.58 6.48
N THR A 204 -0.66 29.28 5.41
CA THR A 204 -0.57 30.74 5.40
C THR A 204 -1.97 31.23 5.72
N ALA A 205 -2.16 31.74 6.93
CA ALA A 205 -3.42 32.32 7.35
C ALA A 205 -3.75 33.44 6.37
N GLY A 206 -4.74 33.19 5.51
CA GLY A 206 -5.23 34.16 4.55
C GLY A 206 -5.84 35.34 5.29
N THR A 207 -5.12 36.45 5.31
CA THR A 207 -5.62 37.78 5.63
C THR A 207 -6.74 38.15 4.65
N ARG A 208 -7.97 38.28 5.15
CA ARG A 208 -8.92 39.27 4.61
C ARG A 208 -9.93 39.68 5.69
N THR A 209 -9.46 40.49 6.64
CA THR A 209 -10.30 41.52 7.25
C THR A 209 -10.70 42.49 6.14
N VAL A 210 -11.86 42.27 5.53
CA VAL A 210 -12.57 43.35 4.84
C VAL A 210 -13.23 44.19 5.93
N LYS A 211 -12.49 45.20 6.41
CA LYS A 211 -13.11 46.39 7.00
C LYS A 211 -12.93 47.47 5.96
N ASP A 212 -13.92 47.60 5.08
CA ASP A 212 -14.06 48.79 4.26
C ASP A 212 -15.12 49.66 4.96
N ASP A 213 -14.64 50.79 5.44
CA ASP A 213 -15.36 51.84 6.16
C ASP A 213 -15.31 53.01 5.19
N SER A 214 -16.41 53.27 4.47
CA SER A 214 -16.71 54.50 3.71
C SER A 214 -18.16 54.51 3.27
#